data_AF-A0A5D0P011-F1
#
_entry.id   AF-A0A5D0P011-F1
#
_cell.length_a   1.000
_cell.length_b   1.000
_cell.length_c   1.000
_cell.angle_alpha   90.00
_cell.angle_beta   90.00
_cell.angle_gamma   90.00
#
_symmetry.space_group_name_H-M   'P 1'
#
loop_
_entity.id
_entity.type
_entity.pdbx_description
1 polymer ?
#
loop_
_entity_poly.entity_id
_entity_poly.type
_entity_poly.pdbx_seq_one_letter_code
_entity_poly.pdbx_strand_id
1 'polypeptide(L)' 'MNPPTGDNGFEAELETEIQAELALAESSRPEEAAALPASEWLFDPADVEAEEIELRNLLGAVEELGESRRGETERP' A
#
# COMPACT_ATOMS: atom_id res chain seq x y z
N MET A 1 16.67 -17.50 12.48
CA MET A 1 16.09 -16.18 12.16
C MET A 1 17.16 -15.16 12.48
N ASN A 2 17.83 -14.62 11.47
CA ASN A 2 18.66 -13.43 11.68
C ASN A 2 17.73 -12.22 11.81
N PRO A 3 18.01 -11.27 12.71
CA PRO A 3 17.31 -9.99 12.68
C PRO A 3 17.55 -9.34 11.31
N PRO A 4 16.57 -8.66 10.72
CA PRO A 4 16.82 -7.88 9.51
C PRO A 4 17.92 -6.88 9.87
N THR A 5 19.09 -7.10 9.27
CA THR A 5 20.17 -6.12 9.24
C THR A 5 19.53 -4.81 8.80
N GLY A 6 19.75 -3.73 9.55
CA GLY A 6 19.22 -2.41 9.22
C GLY A 6 19.71 -1.98 7.84
N ASP A 7 18.94 -2.33 6.83
CA ASP A 7 19.24 -2.12 5.43
C ASP A 7 18.28 -1.07 4.91
N ASN A 8 18.84 -0.07 4.24
CA ASN A 8 18.17 1.14 3.81
C ASN A 8 17.25 0.88 2.60
N GLY A 9 16.82 -0.37 2.42
CA GLY A 9 16.02 -0.87 1.30
C GLY A 9 14.67 -1.46 1.71
N PHE A 10 14.41 -1.65 3.02
CA PHE A 10 13.11 -2.12 3.48
C PHE A 10 11.98 -1.15 3.09
N GLU A 11 12.20 0.16 3.22
CA GLU A 11 11.20 1.16 2.81
C GLU A 11 10.91 1.09 1.32
N ALA A 12 11.92 0.90 0.48
CA ALA A 12 11.76 0.83 -0.98
C ALA A 12 11.08 -0.48 -1.44
N GLU A 13 11.38 -1.60 -0.79
CA GLU A 13 10.70 -2.87 -1.02
C GLU A 13 9.24 -2.78 -0.61
N LEU A 14 8.97 -2.25 0.60
CA LEU A 14 7.62 -2.06 1.10
C LEU A 14 6.81 -1.08 0.23
N GLU A 15 7.41 0.03 -0.22
CA GLU A 15 6.78 0.96 -1.16
C GLU A 15 6.37 0.26 -2.46
N THR A 16 7.25 -0.59 -3.01
CA THR A 16 6.99 -1.36 -4.22
C THR A 16 5.83 -2.34 -4.03
N GLU A 17 5.77 -3.04 -2.90
CA GLU A 17 4.67 -3.96 -2.58
C GLU A 17 3.35 -3.21 -2.43
N ILE A 18 3.33 -2.09 -1.69
CA ILE A 18 2.12 -1.26 -1.52
C ILE A 18 1.60 -0.77 -2.87
N GLN A 19 2.48 -0.30 -3.76
CA GLN A 19 2.09 0.14 -5.10
C GLN A 19 1.50 -0.99 -5.94
N ALA A 20 2.02 -2.22 -5.81
CA ALA A 20 1.49 -3.38 -6.53
C ALA A 20 0.08 -3.75 -6.03
N GLU A 21 -0.14 -3.77 -4.73
CA GLU A 21 -1.46 -4.05 -4.13
C GLU A 21 -2.45 -2.93 -4.44
N LEU A 22 -2.02 -1.66 -4.40
CA LEU A 22 -2.87 -0.53 -4.76
C LEU A 22 -3.32 -0.63 -6.23
N ALA A 23 -2.43 -1.00 -7.14
CA ALA A 23 -2.78 -1.22 -8.54
C ALA A 23 -3.78 -2.36 -8.72
N LEU A 24 -3.69 -3.42 -7.90
CA LEU A 24 -4.67 -4.52 -7.91
C LEU A 24 -6.04 -4.04 -7.43
N ALA A 25 -6.11 -3.35 -6.29
CA ALA A 25 -7.34 -2.77 -5.75
C ALA A 25 -8.03 -1.85 -6.77
N GLU A 26 -7.28 -0.91 -7.35
CA GLU A 26 -7.79 0.01 -8.38
C GLU A 26 -8.26 -0.73 -9.64
N SER A 27 -7.54 -1.77 -10.06
CA SER A 27 -7.91 -2.57 -11.25
C SER A 27 -9.15 -3.43 -11.06
N SER A 28 -9.50 -3.73 -9.80
CA SER A 28 -10.64 -4.56 -9.45
C SER A 28 -11.98 -3.85 -9.66
N ARG A 29 -11.97 -2.51 -9.71
CA ARG A 29 -13.15 -1.65 -9.90
C ARG A 29 -14.29 -1.98 -8.94
N PRO A 30 -14.10 -1.76 -7.63
CA PRO A 30 -15.11 -2.05 -6.62
C PRO A 30 -16.45 -1.36 -6.92
N GLU A 31 -16.46 -0.20 -7.57
CA GLU A 31 -17.66 0.50 -8.01
C GLU A 31 -18.49 -0.28 -9.04
N GLU A 32 -17.83 -1.03 -9.95
CA GLU A 32 -18.51 -1.89 -10.91
C GLU A 32 -19.06 -3.14 -10.21
N ALA A 33 -18.31 -3.71 -9.27
CA ALA A 33 -18.76 -4.85 -8.46
C ALA A 33 -19.95 -4.47 -7.56
N ALA A 34 -19.95 -3.30 -6.94
CA ALA A 34 -21.03 -2.78 -6.10
C ALA A 34 -22.35 -2.58 -6.86
N ALA A 35 -22.31 -2.43 -8.19
CA ALA A 35 -23.50 -2.35 -9.03
C ALA A 35 -24.16 -3.72 -9.30
N LEU A 36 -23.46 -4.82 -9.03
CA LEU A 36 -23.98 -6.18 -9.19
C LEU A 36 -24.75 -6.65 -7.96
N PRO A 37 -25.63 -7.66 -8.09
CA PRO A 37 -26.20 -8.35 -6.94
C PRO A 37 -25.11 -9.00 -6.08
N ALA A 38 -25.25 -8.96 -4.75
CA ALA A 38 -24.25 -9.51 -3.83
C ALA A 38 -23.95 -11.01 -4.05
N SER A 39 -24.88 -11.77 -4.63
CA SER A 39 -24.66 -13.17 -5.02
C SER A 39 -23.67 -13.36 -6.18
N GLU A 40 -23.35 -12.29 -6.90
CA GLU A 40 -22.47 -12.28 -8.07
C GLU A 40 -21.12 -11.62 -7.78
N TRP A 41 -20.92 -11.11 -6.56
CA TRP A 41 -19.66 -10.51 -6.14
C TRP A 41 -18.55 -11.56 -6.05
N LEU A 42 -17.40 -11.25 -6.64
CA LEU A 42 -16.18 -12.05 -6.48
C LEU A 42 -15.44 -11.71 -5.18
N PHE A 43 -15.66 -10.51 -4.66
CA PHE A 43 -15.11 -9.92 -3.44
C PHE A 43 -16.12 -8.88 -2.92
N ASP A 44 -16.05 -8.53 -1.64
CA ASP A 44 -16.87 -7.43 -1.11
C ASP A 44 -16.31 -6.09 -1.61
N PRO A 45 -17.08 -5.28 -2.36
CA PRO A 45 -16.64 -3.98 -2.83
C PRO A 45 -16.19 -3.03 -1.71
N ALA A 46 -16.82 -3.12 -0.53
CA ALA A 46 -16.49 -2.27 0.61
C ALA A 46 -15.14 -2.64 1.23
N ASP A 47 -14.78 -3.93 1.22
CA ASP A 47 -13.47 -4.38 1.71
C ASP A 47 -12.35 -3.86 0.80
N VAL A 48 -12.54 -3.89 -0.52
CA VAL A 48 -11.56 -3.35 -1.49
C VAL A 48 -11.42 -1.84 -1.36
N GLU A 49 -12.53 -1.10 -1.22
CA GLU A 49 -12.48 0.35 -1.02
C GLU A 49 -11.73 0.72 0.29
N ALA A 50 -11.97 -0.04 1.36
CA ALA A 50 -11.26 0.14 2.61
C ALA A 50 -9.76 -0.16 2.47
N GLU A 51 -9.40 -1.26 1.81
CA GLU A 51 -8.01 -1.63 1.52
C GLU A 51 -7.29 -0.56 0.69
N GLU A 52 -7.92 -0.02 -0.36
CA GLU A 52 -7.36 1.06 -1.18
C GLU A 52 -7.04 2.31 -0.34
N ILE A 53 -7.94 2.69 0.58
CA ILE A 53 -7.74 3.82 1.50
C ILE A 53 -6.57 3.53 2.46
N GLU A 54 -6.51 2.32 3.02
CA GLU A 54 -5.44 1.90 3.93
C GLU A 54 -4.07 1.89 3.23
N LEU A 55 -3.99 1.35 2.02
CA LEU A 55 -2.78 1.30 1.21
C LEU A 55 -2.27 2.71 0.86
N ARG A 56 -3.16 3.65 0.51
CA ARG A 56 -2.76 5.05 0.26
C ARG A 56 -2.22 5.74 1.50
N ASN A 57 -2.85 5.50 2.65
CA ASN A 57 -2.35 6.04 3.92
C ASN A 57 -0.98 5.45 4.27
N LEU A 58 -0.80 4.14 4.06
CA LEU A 58 0.45 3.45 4.33
C LEU A 58 1.56 3.91 3.37
N LEU A 59 1.25 4.10 2.08
CA LEU A 59 2.19 4.64 1.10
C LEU A 59 2.72 6.00 1.56
N GLY A 60 1.84 6.91 1.95
CA GLY A 60 2.25 8.23 2.47
C GLY A 60 3.13 8.13 3.72
N ALA A 61 2.85 7.19 4.63
CA ALA A 61 3.68 6.98 5.81
C ALA A 61 5.08 6.42 5.47
N VAL A 62 5.17 5.53 4.49
CA VAL A 62 6.44 4.96 4.01
C VAL A 62 7.27 6.00 3.27
N GLU A 63 6.63 6.82 2.43
CA GLU A 63 7.27 7.96 1.77
C GLU A 63 7.85 8.95 2.80
N GLU A 64 7.06 9.34 3.81
CA GLU A 64 7.51 10.23 4.90
C GLU A 64 8.70 9.64 5.68
N LEU A 65 8.67 8.33 5.95
CA LEU A 65 9.76 7.63 6.62
C LEU A 65 11.04 7.65 5.76
N GLY A 66 10.90 7.40 4.46
CA GLY A 66 12.01 7.44 3.50
C GLY A 66 12.65 8.83 3.38
N GLU A 67 11.84 9.89 3.32
CA GLU A 67 12.31 11.28 3.31
C GLU A 67 13.01 11.65 4.63
N SER A 68 12.43 11.26 5.77
CA SER A 68 13.01 11.52 7.09
C SER A 68 14.41 10.91 7.22
N ARG A 69 14.57 9.66 6.77
CA ARG A 69 15.86 8.97 6.79
C ARG A 69 16.89 9.65 5.89
N ARG A 70 16.48 10.12 4.71
CA ARG A 70 17.36 10.88 3.81
C ARG A 70 17.83 12.20 4.44
N GLY A 71 16.92 12.95 5.06
CA GLY A 71 17.24 14.19 5.79
C GLY A 71 18.16 14.01 6.99
N GLU A 72 18.14 12.86 7.68
CA GLU A 72 19.08 12.54 8.76
C GLU A 72 20.52 12.34 8.28
N THR A 73 20.71 11.75 7.09
CA THR A 73 22.03 11.55 6.46
C THR A 73 22.69 12.84 5.94
N GLU A 74 21.91 13.91 5.72
CA GLU A 74 22.41 15.19 5.16
C GLU A 74 22.76 16.26 6.22
N ARG A 75 22.65 15.94 7.52
CA ARG A 75 23.03 16.87 8.60
C ARG A 75 24.55 16.79 8.91
N PRO A 76 25.31 17.89 8.81
CA PRO A 76 26.75 17.94 9.09
C PRO A 76 27.09 17.85 10.59
#